data_AF-A0A378ZSC8-F1
#
_entry.id   AF-A0A378ZSC8-F1
#
_cell.length_a   1.000
_cell.length_b   1.000
_cell.length_c   1.000
_cell.angle_alpha   90.00
_cell.angle_beta   90.00
_cell.angle_gamma   90.00
#
_symmetry.space_group_name_H-M   'P 1'
#
loop_
_entity.id
_entity.type
_entity.pdbx_description
1 polymer ?
#
loop_
_entity_poly.entity_id
_entity_poly.type
_entity_poly.pdbx_seq_one_letter_code
_entity_poly.pdbx_strand_id
1 'polypeptide(L)'
;MAATIELNGTSFDMVSFFADWLASFTPSYGAFWSASSGITTAPSSTAVYDQWGNGATGGSGVVMSGDMQYSQGNLTGSVDTVALGSNYSESNASGFAVDAGLTITADPDYSLAGRGDLFDYAIYYLSQGSLTGIYNYLGAVGTEIVGTTGDDVLVGFSGADTFIFLGGHDTVTAGGTGTYGYQDGTDTLDVSIWGATAYSDLAVAASGSDTVISYGGNSVTLAGVSSSVIDASDFLFA
;
A
#
# COMPACT_ATOMS: atom_id res chain seq x y z
N MET A 1 -10.26 8.40 7.79
CA MET A 1 -10.43 8.25 6.33
C MET A 1 -9.81 6.89 5.99
N ALA A 2 -9.28 6.64 4.79
CA ALA A 2 -8.51 5.42 4.48
C ALA A 2 -7.12 5.82 3.98
N ALA A 3 -6.16 4.89 3.99
CA ALA A 3 -4.88 5.12 3.32
C ALA A 3 -5.04 4.88 1.80
N THR A 4 -4.40 5.70 0.96
CA THR A 4 -4.46 5.51 -0.50
C THR A 4 -3.17 4.85 -0.98
N ILE A 5 -3.29 3.81 -1.81
CA ILE A 5 -2.18 3.12 -2.45
C ILE A 5 -2.22 3.41 -3.95
N GLU A 6 -1.13 3.99 -4.46
CA GLU A 6 -0.96 4.27 -5.88
C GLU A 6 0.15 3.39 -6.46
N LEU A 7 -0.17 2.75 -7.58
CA LEU A 7 0.74 1.85 -8.31
C LEU A 7 1.37 2.60 -9.50
N ASN A 8 2.67 2.43 -9.69
CA ASN A 8 3.38 3.10 -10.78
C ASN A 8 3.63 2.15 -11.96
N GLY A 9 3.16 2.53 -13.14
CA GLY A 9 3.34 1.78 -14.38
C GLY A 9 2.06 1.73 -15.22
N THR A 10 2.10 0.91 -16.27
CA THR A 10 0.93 0.62 -17.12
C THR A 10 0.17 -0.64 -16.72
N SER A 11 0.80 -1.49 -15.90
CA SER A 11 0.29 -2.70 -15.28
C SER A 11 1.15 -2.98 -14.05
N PHE A 12 0.60 -3.58 -13.01
CA PHE A 12 1.31 -3.80 -11.77
C PHE A 12 0.92 -5.12 -11.09
N ASP A 13 1.91 -5.91 -10.67
CA ASP A 13 1.69 -7.11 -9.89
C ASP A 13 2.20 -6.89 -8.46
N MET A 14 1.29 -6.64 -7.52
CA MET A 14 1.62 -6.39 -6.11
C MET A 14 2.23 -7.62 -5.44
N VAL A 15 1.82 -8.83 -5.83
CA VAL A 15 2.35 -10.06 -5.23
C VAL A 15 3.81 -10.23 -5.59
N SER A 16 4.12 -10.15 -6.89
CA SER A 16 5.50 -10.21 -7.39
C SER A 16 6.33 -9.04 -6.87
N PHE A 17 5.78 -7.83 -6.86
CA PHE A 17 6.44 -6.64 -6.35
C PHE A 17 6.88 -6.81 -4.89
N PHE A 18 5.98 -7.22 -3.98
CA PHE A 18 6.36 -7.39 -2.58
C PHE A 18 7.39 -8.51 -2.38
N ALA A 19 7.28 -9.61 -3.12
CA ALA A 19 8.24 -10.70 -3.07
C ALA A 19 9.64 -10.25 -3.53
N ASP A 20 9.72 -9.57 -4.69
CA ASP A 20 10.97 -9.07 -5.25
C ASP A 20 11.56 -7.95 -4.39
N TRP A 21 10.70 -7.06 -3.87
CA TRP A 21 11.11 -5.99 -2.97
C TRP A 21 11.79 -6.58 -1.73
N LEU A 22 11.15 -7.53 -1.06
CA LEU A 22 11.70 -8.21 0.12
C LEU A 22 12.99 -8.99 -0.19
N ALA A 23 13.07 -9.66 -1.34
CA ALA A 23 14.25 -10.42 -1.73
C ALA A 23 15.49 -9.53 -1.97
N SER A 24 15.28 -8.29 -2.43
CA SER A 24 16.33 -7.31 -2.72
C SER A 24 16.53 -6.29 -1.57
N PHE A 25 15.62 -6.24 -0.61
CA PHE A 25 15.71 -5.34 0.54
C PHE A 25 16.74 -5.83 1.55
N THR A 26 17.73 -4.99 1.83
CA THR A 26 18.73 -5.25 2.87
C THR A 26 18.37 -4.43 4.11
N PRO A 27 17.89 -5.06 5.19
CA PRO A 27 17.44 -4.32 6.37
C PRO A 27 18.60 -3.67 7.13
N SER A 28 18.34 -2.45 7.60
CA SER A 28 19.16 -1.73 8.57
C SER A 28 18.25 -1.02 9.58
N TYR A 29 18.79 -0.26 10.53
CA TYR A 29 17.96 0.59 11.40
C TYR A 29 17.31 1.77 10.68
N GLY A 30 17.70 2.04 9.43
CA GLY A 30 17.34 3.25 8.70
C GLY A 30 18.00 4.49 9.30
N ALA A 31 17.65 5.64 8.73
CA ALA A 31 18.08 6.93 9.23
C ALA A 31 16.99 7.99 8.98
N PHE A 32 17.03 9.04 9.79
CA PHE A 32 16.20 10.22 9.59
C PHE A 32 16.96 11.26 8.77
N TRP A 33 16.24 12.11 8.06
CA TRP A 33 16.84 13.23 7.35
C TRP A 33 16.00 14.49 7.54
N SER A 34 16.68 15.62 7.64
CA SER A 34 16.05 16.93 7.41
C SER A 34 16.97 17.83 6.62
N ALA A 35 16.40 18.80 5.91
CA ALA A 35 17.19 19.81 5.19
C ALA A 35 18.15 20.59 6.11
N SER A 36 17.82 20.70 7.40
CA SER A 36 18.62 21.42 8.40
C SER A 36 19.78 20.59 8.97
N SER A 37 19.61 19.28 9.10
CA SER A 37 20.52 18.42 9.87
C SER A 37 21.22 17.36 9.01
N GLY A 38 20.80 17.17 7.76
CA GLY A 38 21.24 16.06 6.93
C GLY A 38 20.80 14.71 7.51
N ILE A 39 21.50 13.64 7.12
CA ILE A 39 21.19 12.28 7.57
C ILE A 39 21.61 12.11 9.04
N THR A 40 20.70 11.58 9.85
CA THR A 40 20.84 11.40 11.29
C THR A 40 20.44 9.98 11.69
N THR A 41 21.38 9.21 12.24
CA THR A 41 21.13 7.86 12.79
C THR A 41 20.84 7.86 14.30
N ALA A 42 21.03 9.00 14.96
CA ALA A 42 20.69 9.23 16.36
C ALA A 42 19.72 10.41 16.48
N PRO A 43 18.45 10.23 16.06
CA PRO A 43 17.46 11.29 16.06
C PRO A 43 17.16 11.81 17.48
N SER A 44 16.83 13.10 17.57
CA SER A 44 16.44 13.74 18.83
C SER A 44 14.93 13.89 18.94
N SER A 45 14.41 13.92 20.18
CA SER A 45 12.98 14.11 20.45
C SER A 45 12.45 15.52 20.22
N THR A 46 13.30 16.45 19.76
CA THR A 46 12.95 17.87 19.59
C THR A 46 13.16 18.36 18.17
N ALA A 47 13.84 17.56 17.34
CA ALA A 47 14.06 17.87 15.93
C ALA A 47 12.93 17.26 15.11
N VAL A 48 12.46 18.01 14.11
CA VAL A 48 11.54 17.51 13.09
C VAL A 48 12.36 17.06 11.89
N TYR A 49 12.00 15.91 11.35
CA TYR A 49 12.62 15.26 10.22
C TYR A 49 11.62 15.13 9.08
N ASP A 50 12.07 15.50 7.89
CA ASP A 50 11.26 15.48 6.67
C ASP A 50 11.09 14.04 6.15
N GLN A 51 12.06 13.16 6.47
CA GLN A 51 12.09 11.79 5.98
C GLN A 51 12.66 10.80 7.00
N TRP A 52 12.20 9.56 6.88
CA TRP A 52 12.90 8.35 7.36
C TRP A 52 13.12 7.42 6.17
N GLY A 53 14.34 6.91 6.02
CA GLY A 53 14.70 6.02 4.91
C GLY A 53 15.43 4.79 5.37
N ASN A 54 15.24 3.69 4.62
CA ASN A 54 15.95 2.44 4.86
C ASN A 54 16.12 1.65 3.56
N GLY A 55 17.27 1.00 3.40
CA GLY A 55 17.62 0.22 2.22
C GLY A 55 19.14 0.19 2.03
N ALA A 56 19.59 -0.61 1.06
CA ALA A 56 20.97 -0.58 0.59
C ALA A 56 21.05 0.20 -0.73
N THR A 57 22.11 1.00 -0.92
CA THR A 57 22.27 1.80 -2.14
C THR A 57 22.17 0.94 -3.40
N GLY A 58 21.28 1.31 -4.32
CA GLY A 58 21.01 0.59 -5.56
C GLY A 58 20.07 -0.63 -5.42
N GLY A 59 19.70 -1.02 -4.20
CA GLY A 59 18.76 -2.09 -3.94
C GLY A 59 17.33 -1.60 -3.75
N SER A 60 16.47 -2.47 -3.21
CA SER A 60 15.16 -2.07 -2.73
C SER A 60 15.29 -1.15 -1.51
N GLY A 61 14.36 -0.22 -1.38
CA GLY A 61 14.29 0.66 -0.23
C GLY A 61 12.89 1.15 0.07
N VAL A 62 12.80 1.81 1.22
CA VAL A 62 11.61 2.51 1.70
C VAL A 62 11.98 3.95 2.04
N VAL A 63 11.12 4.88 1.67
CA VAL A 63 11.20 6.29 2.06
C VAL A 63 9.86 6.70 2.62
N MET A 64 9.84 7.02 3.91
CA MET A 64 8.72 7.63 4.60
C MET A 64 8.95 9.15 4.65
N SER A 65 7.93 9.94 4.32
CA SER A 65 7.98 11.40 4.34
C SER A 65 6.87 11.98 5.22
N GLY A 66 7.12 13.15 5.81
CA GLY A 66 6.18 13.87 6.66
C GLY A 66 6.92 14.79 7.64
N ASP A 67 6.22 15.29 8.66
CA ASP A 67 6.82 16.06 9.75
C ASP A 67 7.02 15.16 10.97
N MET A 68 8.11 14.39 10.99
CA MET A 68 8.33 13.33 11.97
C MET A 68 9.28 13.74 13.10
N GLN A 69 8.98 13.32 14.33
CA GLN A 69 9.93 13.35 15.45
C GLN A 69 10.08 11.94 16.00
N TYR A 70 11.29 11.57 16.41
CA TYR A 70 11.56 10.22 16.89
C TYR A 70 12.33 10.22 18.21
N SER A 71 11.85 9.44 19.18
CA SER A 71 12.53 9.23 20.46
C SER A 71 12.34 7.82 20.99
N GLN A 72 13.42 7.06 21.14
CA GLN A 72 13.42 5.75 21.80
C GLN A 72 12.31 4.81 21.28
N GLY A 73 12.18 4.66 19.96
CA GLY A 73 11.16 3.80 19.36
C GLY A 73 9.76 4.42 19.25
N ASN A 74 9.64 5.74 19.43
CA ASN A 74 8.38 6.48 19.36
C ASN A 74 8.46 7.55 18.27
N LEU A 75 7.76 7.32 17.17
CA LEU A 75 7.48 8.26 16.11
C LEU A 75 6.27 9.10 16.52
N THR A 76 6.37 10.40 16.29
CA THR A 76 5.27 11.37 16.53
C THR A 76 5.27 12.41 15.42
N GLY A 77 4.23 13.22 15.34
CA GLY A 77 4.05 14.22 14.28
C GLY A 77 3.12 13.70 13.19
N SER A 78 3.51 13.79 11.92
CA SER A 78 2.77 13.21 10.80
C SER A 78 3.64 12.32 9.93
N VAL A 79 3.00 11.32 9.32
CA VAL A 79 3.51 10.63 8.14
C VAL A 79 2.55 10.98 7.04
N ASP A 80 3.07 11.49 5.94
CA ASP A 80 2.28 11.86 4.78
C ASP A 80 2.33 10.72 3.75
N THR A 81 3.53 10.20 3.47
CA THR A 81 3.71 9.12 2.49
C THR A 81 4.72 8.06 2.92
N VAL A 82 4.55 6.85 2.38
CA VAL A 82 5.52 5.75 2.41
C VAL A 82 5.70 5.23 0.99
N ALA A 83 6.87 5.44 0.41
CA ALA A 83 7.23 4.92 -0.90
C ALA A 83 8.05 3.64 -0.75
N LEU A 84 7.63 2.56 -1.43
CA LEU A 84 8.38 1.34 -1.62
C LEU A 84 8.88 1.29 -3.06
N GLY A 85 10.17 1.05 -3.24
CA GLY A 85 10.75 1.08 -4.58
C GLY A 85 12.12 0.47 -4.68
N SER A 86 12.70 0.64 -5.86
CA SER A 86 14.05 0.18 -6.22
C SER A 86 15.04 1.35 -6.26
N ASN A 87 16.30 1.06 -6.59
CA ASN A 87 17.36 2.06 -6.73
C ASN A 87 17.48 3.00 -5.52
N TYR A 88 17.40 2.45 -4.30
CA TYR A 88 17.51 3.23 -3.08
C TYR A 88 18.79 4.08 -3.08
N SER A 89 18.67 5.33 -2.67
CA SER A 89 19.79 6.26 -2.57
C SER A 89 19.63 7.17 -1.36
N GLU A 90 20.76 7.66 -0.86
CA GLU A 90 20.82 8.55 0.30
C GLU A 90 21.85 9.67 0.07
N SER A 91 21.54 10.87 0.56
CA SER A 91 22.39 12.05 0.46
C SER A 91 22.13 12.99 1.62
N ASN A 92 23.20 13.51 2.23
CA ASN A 92 23.06 14.55 3.25
C ASN A 92 22.34 15.81 2.74
N ALA A 93 22.47 16.13 1.45
CA ALA A 93 21.90 17.35 0.88
C ALA A 93 20.44 17.22 0.47
N SER A 94 19.98 16.01 0.13
CA SER A 94 18.67 15.80 -0.53
C SER A 94 17.85 14.66 0.07
N GLY A 95 18.33 14.01 1.13
CA GLY A 95 17.62 12.94 1.81
C GLY A 95 17.68 11.61 1.09
N PHE A 96 16.60 10.85 1.21
CA PHE A 96 16.45 9.52 0.68
C PHE A 96 15.56 9.54 -0.56
N ALA A 97 15.85 8.63 -1.51
CA ALA A 97 15.02 8.44 -2.68
C ALA A 97 14.98 6.97 -3.10
N VAL A 98 13.87 6.61 -3.74
CA VAL A 98 13.66 5.34 -4.45
C VAL A 98 12.96 5.64 -5.77
N ASP A 99 13.18 4.78 -6.75
CA ASP A 99 12.27 4.67 -7.90
C ASP A 99 11.02 3.93 -7.42
N ALA A 100 10.03 4.72 -7.00
CA ALA A 100 8.81 4.22 -6.37
C ALA A 100 8.01 3.33 -7.34
N GLY A 101 7.82 2.07 -6.95
CA GLY A 101 6.87 1.18 -7.61
C GLY A 101 5.48 1.32 -6.99
N LEU A 102 5.42 1.54 -5.68
CA LEU A 102 4.20 1.70 -4.91
C LEU A 102 4.36 2.85 -3.93
N THR A 103 3.38 3.74 -3.87
CA THR A 103 3.31 4.83 -2.90
C THR A 103 2.05 4.70 -2.05
N ILE A 104 2.22 4.77 -0.73
CA ILE A 104 1.12 4.83 0.24
C ILE A 104 1.02 6.28 0.70
N THR A 105 -0.13 6.90 0.52
CA THR A 105 -0.50 8.13 1.22
C THR A 105 -1.22 7.73 2.51
N ALA A 106 -0.73 8.21 3.65
CA ALA A 106 -1.29 7.85 4.95
C ALA A 106 -2.69 8.44 5.16
N ASP A 107 -3.53 7.74 5.93
CA ASP A 107 -4.80 8.28 6.40
C ASP A 107 -4.56 9.56 7.22
N PRO A 108 -5.09 10.74 6.80
CA PRO A 108 -4.88 12.01 7.49
C PRO A 108 -5.52 12.05 8.89
N ASP A 109 -6.46 11.15 9.19
CA ASP A 109 -7.07 11.04 10.53
C ASP A 109 -6.25 10.17 11.49
N TYR A 110 -5.23 9.45 10.99
CA TYR A 110 -4.44 8.56 11.82
C TYR A 110 -3.49 9.35 12.73
N SER A 111 -3.60 9.13 14.04
CA SER A 111 -2.87 9.91 15.05
C SER A 111 -1.63 9.19 15.57
N LEU A 112 -0.45 9.84 15.44
CA LEU A 112 0.83 9.41 16.01
C LEU A 112 1.05 9.93 17.44
N ALA A 113 0.04 9.82 18.30
CA ALA A 113 0.04 10.47 19.61
C ALA A 113 0.60 9.61 20.75
N GLY A 114 0.98 8.36 20.52
CA GLY A 114 1.34 7.43 21.60
C GLY A 114 2.34 6.36 21.21
N ARG A 115 3.13 5.93 22.20
CA ARG A 115 4.12 4.85 22.06
C ARG A 115 3.48 3.53 21.67
N GLY A 116 4.10 2.86 20.70
CA GLY A 116 3.67 1.58 20.18
C GLY A 116 2.47 1.73 19.24
N ASP A 117 2.42 2.82 18.47
CA ASP A 117 1.46 2.96 17.39
C ASP A 117 1.85 2.10 16.17
N LEU A 118 0.98 2.04 15.17
CA LEU A 118 1.20 1.20 13.99
C LEU A 118 2.38 1.67 13.13
N PHE A 119 2.73 2.96 13.14
CA PHE A 119 3.91 3.44 12.41
C PHE A 119 5.21 3.21 13.18
N ASP A 120 5.18 3.19 14.52
CA ASP A 120 6.28 2.66 15.35
C ASP A 120 6.58 1.21 14.95
N TYR A 121 5.53 0.39 14.88
CA TYR A 121 5.67 -1.00 14.45
C TYR A 121 6.10 -1.10 12.99
N ALA A 122 5.61 -0.24 12.09
CA ALA A 122 6.04 -0.21 10.70
C ALA A 122 7.55 0.00 10.57
N ILE A 123 8.10 1.05 11.20
CA ILE A 123 9.54 1.30 11.22
C ILE A 123 10.30 0.12 11.84
N TYR A 124 9.80 -0.43 12.96
CA TYR A 124 10.42 -1.58 13.63
C TYR A 124 10.50 -2.83 12.74
N TYR A 125 9.40 -3.21 12.08
CA TYR A 125 9.38 -4.37 11.20
C TYR A 125 10.15 -4.14 9.90
N LEU A 126 10.09 -2.94 9.32
CA LEU A 126 10.89 -2.57 8.15
C LEU A 126 12.38 -2.64 8.48
N SER A 127 12.80 -2.23 9.69
CA SER A 127 14.20 -2.36 10.13
C SER A 127 14.72 -3.80 10.22
N GLN A 128 13.80 -4.77 10.17
CA GLN A 128 14.09 -6.20 10.20
C GLN A 128 13.75 -6.88 8.87
N GLY A 129 13.40 -6.12 7.83
CA GLY A 129 13.08 -6.67 6.51
C GLY A 129 11.71 -7.33 6.46
N SER A 130 10.73 -6.77 7.16
CA SER A 130 9.35 -7.25 7.16
C SER A 130 8.36 -6.12 6.87
N LEU A 131 7.35 -6.43 6.06
CA LEU A 131 6.24 -5.54 5.75
C LEU A 131 5.07 -5.67 6.75
N THR A 132 5.16 -6.57 7.74
CA THR A 132 4.06 -6.85 8.69
C THR A 132 3.53 -5.59 9.38
N GLY A 133 4.41 -4.67 9.79
CA GLY A 133 3.98 -3.42 10.44
C GLY A 133 3.18 -2.51 9.50
N ILE A 134 3.58 -2.43 8.22
CA ILE A 134 2.84 -1.68 7.20
C ILE A 134 1.50 -2.35 6.92
N TYR A 135 1.44 -3.68 6.79
CA TYR A 135 0.18 -4.40 6.56
C TYR A 135 -0.80 -4.24 7.72
N ASN A 136 -0.31 -4.24 8.96
CA ASN A 136 -1.15 -3.97 10.13
C ASN A 136 -1.69 -2.53 10.14
N TYR A 137 -0.88 -1.56 9.73
CA TYR A 137 -1.35 -0.19 9.56
C TYR A 137 -2.47 -0.12 8.53
N LEU A 138 -2.23 -0.61 7.32
CA LEU A 138 -3.19 -0.60 6.22
C LEU A 138 -4.50 -1.32 6.59
N GLY A 139 -4.41 -2.49 7.23
CA GLY A 139 -5.59 -3.21 7.71
C GLY A 139 -6.35 -2.51 8.84
N ALA A 140 -5.71 -1.62 9.61
CA ALA A 140 -6.38 -0.89 10.69
C ALA A 140 -7.10 0.36 10.19
N VAL A 141 -6.56 1.04 9.17
CA VAL A 141 -7.16 2.26 8.60
C VAL A 141 -8.03 1.99 7.38
N GLY A 142 -7.93 0.80 6.78
CA GLY A 142 -8.53 0.49 5.48
C GLY A 142 -7.74 1.13 4.33
N THR A 143 -8.01 0.69 3.10
CA THR A 143 -7.27 1.18 1.94
C THR A 143 -8.15 1.57 0.76
N GLU A 144 -7.68 2.55 -0.01
CA GLU A 144 -8.10 2.79 -1.38
C GLU A 144 -6.95 2.38 -2.30
N ILE A 145 -7.12 1.30 -3.05
CA ILE A 145 -6.08 0.73 -3.90
C ILE A 145 -6.38 1.13 -5.34
N VAL A 146 -5.60 2.08 -5.85
CA VAL A 146 -5.77 2.60 -7.21
C VAL A 146 -4.96 1.73 -8.17
N GLY A 147 -5.67 0.93 -8.96
CA GLY A 147 -5.10 0.20 -10.08
C GLY A 147 -4.58 1.12 -11.17
N THR A 148 -3.91 0.54 -12.15
CA THR A 148 -3.49 1.18 -13.38
C THR A 148 -4.55 0.99 -14.47
N THR A 149 -4.28 1.48 -15.68
CA THR A 149 -5.19 1.29 -16.83
C THR A 149 -5.04 -0.06 -17.54
N GLY A 150 -4.05 -0.86 -17.14
CA GLY A 150 -3.80 -2.19 -17.69
C GLY A 150 -3.95 -3.28 -16.63
N ASP A 151 -3.64 -4.51 -17.01
CA ASP A 151 -3.92 -5.70 -16.19
C ASP A 151 -3.09 -5.73 -14.90
N ASP A 152 -3.75 -5.61 -13.74
CA ASP A 152 -3.09 -5.62 -12.44
C ASP A 152 -3.33 -6.91 -11.64
N VAL A 153 -2.40 -7.21 -10.73
CA VAL A 153 -2.60 -8.15 -9.62
C VAL A 153 -2.58 -7.36 -8.33
N LEU A 154 -3.76 -7.20 -7.74
CA LEU A 154 -4.00 -6.42 -6.52
C LEU A 154 -4.13 -7.33 -5.31
N VAL A 155 -3.72 -6.81 -4.15
CA VAL A 155 -3.88 -7.49 -2.85
C VAL A 155 -4.56 -6.56 -1.85
N GLY A 156 -5.49 -7.10 -1.08
CA GLY A 156 -6.11 -6.43 0.06
C GLY A 156 -5.36 -6.68 1.37
N PHE A 157 -5.84 -6.05 2.42
CA PHE A 157 -5.38 -6.12 3.80
C PHE A 157 -6.56 -6.50 4.70
N SER A 158 -6.33 -6.66 6.01
CA SER A 158 -7.40 -7.18 6.91
C SER A 158 -8.57 -6.22 7.14
N GLY A 159 -8.51 -5.01 6.59
CA GLY A 159 -9.43 -3.90 6.84
C GLY A 159 -10.49 -3.79 5.75
N ALA A 160 -11.19 -2.65 5.71
CA ALA A 160 -12.05 -2.33 4.58
C ALA A 160 -11.21 -1.76 3.44
N ASP A 161 -11.17 -2.48 2.32
CA ASP A 161 -10.43 -2.07 1.14
C ASP A 161 -11.37 -1.70 -0.01
N THR A 162 -11.03 -0.63 -0.72
CA THR A 162 -11.69 -0.23 -1.97
C THR A 162 -10.72 -0.45 -3.12
N PHE A 163 -11.01 -1.42 -3.98
CA PHE A 163 -10.24 -1.68 -5.20
C PHE A 163 -10.79 -0.82 -6.33
N ILE A 164 -9.97 0.10 -6.85
CA ILE A 164 -10.37 1.06 -7.88
C ILE A 164 -9.78 0.63 -9.22
N PHE A 165 -10.64 0.17 -10.13
CA PHE A 165 -10.24 -0.38 -11.42
C PHE A 165 -10.32 0.68 -12.52
N LEU A 166 -9.18 1.09 -13.07
CA LEU A 166 -9.15 2.09 -14.15
C LEU A 166 -9.30 1.46 -15.55
N GLY A 167 -9.16 0.14 -15.67
CA GLY A 167 -9.36 -0.63 -16.90
C GLY A 167 -8.53 -1.91 -16.91
N GLY A 168 -8.64 -2.71 -17.97
CA GLY A 168 -7.84 -3.93 -18.12
C GLY A 168 -8.51 -5.19 -17.55
N HIS A 169 -7.71 -6.24 -17.39
CA HIS A 169 -8.09 -7.56 -16.87
C HIS A 169 -7.40 -7.85 -15.54
N ASP A 170 -7.98 -7.33 -14.47
CA ASP A 170 -7.38 -7.34 -13.15
C ASP A 170 -7.63 -8.64 -12.39
N THR A 171 -6.79 -8.91 -11.40
CA THR A 171 -6.96 -9.99 -10.44
C THR A 171 -6.79 -9.46 -9.02
N VAL A 172 -7.78 -9.69 -8.17
CA VAL A 172 -7.66 -9.46 -6.72
C VAL A 172 -7.40 -10.81 -6.05
N THR A 173 -6.32 -10.90 -5.29
CA THR A 173 -5.87 -12.14 -4.66
C THR A 173 -5.22 -11.90 -3.31
N ALA A 174 -5.16 -12.94 -2.47
CA ALA A 174 -4.25 -12.92 -1.34
C ALA A 174 -2.81 -13.12 -1.84
N GLY A 175 -1.88 -12.36 -1.26
CA GLY A 175 -0.44 -12.52 -1.46
C GLY A 175 0.23 -13.26 -0.31
N GLY A 176 1.24 -12.63 0.29
CA GLY A 176 1.95 -13.15 1.45
C GLY A 176 1.16 -13.07 2.76
N THR A 177 1.73 -13.63 3.83
CA THR A 177 1.13 -13.56 5.18
C THR A 177 0.85 -12.11 5.59
N GLY A 178 -0.38 -11.83 6.02
CA GLY A 178 -0.84 -10.50 6.41
C GLY A 178 -1.52 -9.71 5.29
N THR A 179 -1.54 -10.25 4.07
CA THR A 179 -2.38 -9.76 2.96
C THR A 179 -3.57 -10.69 2.75
N TYR A 180 -4.61 -10.15 2.16
CA TYR A 180 -5.90 -10.80 1.92
C TYR A 180 -6.30 -10.58 0.45
N GLY A 181 -7.23 -11.37 -0.05
CA GLY A 181 -7.93 -11.05 -1.30
C GLY A 181 -9.15 -10.18 -1.01
N TYR A 182 -10.09 -10.17 -1.92
CA TYR A 182 -11.39 -9.53 -1.70
C TYR A 182 -12.19 -10.24 -0.59
N GLN A 183 -12.80 -9.45 0.30
CA GLN A 183 -13.60 -9.88 1.43
C GLN A 183 -15.04 -9.36 1.31
N ASP A 184 -15.96 -10.27 1.01
CA ASP A 184 -17.40 -10.00 0.94
C ASP A 184 -17.95 -9.29 2.20
N GLY A 185 -18.81 -8.29 1.98
CA GLY A 185 -19.42 -7.46 3.02
C GLY A 185 -18.45 -6.56 3.79
N THR A 186 -17.17 -6.50 3.40
CA THR A 186 -16.15 -5.62 3.99
C THR A 186 -15.51 -4.72 2.93
N ASP A 187 -15.14 -5.31 1.80
CA ASP A 187 -14.44 -4.62 0.71
C ASP A 187 -15.40 -4.12 -0.37
N THR A 188 -14.93 -3.15 -1.13
CA THR A 188 -15.68 -2.50 -2.21
C THR A 188 -14.90 -2.57 -3.52
N LEU A 189 -15.62 -2.80 -4.62
CA LEU A 189 -15.12 -2.84 -5.99
C LEU A 189 -15.61 -1.58 -6.72
N ASP A 190 -14.73 -0.63 -6.96
CA ASP A 190 -15.07 0.56 -7.74
C ASP A 190 -14.86 0.29 -9.24
N VAL A 191 -16.00 0.12 -9.93
CA VAL A 191 -16.09 -0.09 -11.38
C VAL A 191 -16.69 1.12 -12.09
N SER A 192 -16.79 2.27 -11.41
CA SER A 192 -17.42 3.48 -11.95
C SER A 192 -16.77 3.94 -13.25
N ILE A 193 -15.45 3.79 -13.38
CA ILE A 193 -14.69 4.14 -14.59
C ILE A 193 -15.06 3.26 -15.80
N TRP A 194 -15.55 2.04 -15.59
CA TRP A 194 -15.97 1.17 -16.68
C TRP A 194 -17.27 1.66 -17.35
N GLY A 195 -18.03 2.54 -16.69
CA GLY A 195 -19.29 3.09 -17.17
C GLY A 195 -20.50 2.20 -16.90
N ALA A 196 -20.40 1.23 -15.99
CA ALA A 196 -21.54 0.48 -15.48
C ALA A 196 -22.32 1.36 -14.49
N THR A 197 -23.64 1.39 -14.60
CA THR A 197 -24.51 2.26 -13.78
C THR A 197 -25.31 1.48 -12.74
N ALA A 198 -25.37 0.15 -12.89
CA ALA A 198 -26.01 -0.75 -11.93
C ALA A 198 -25.43 -2.16 -12.01
N TYR A 199 -25.66 -2.96 -10.96
CA TYR A 199 -25.22 -4.36 -10.91
C TYR A 199 -25.73 -5.20 -12.09
N SER A 200 -26.93 -4.92 -12.60
CA SER A 200 -27.50 -5.60 -13.76
C SER A 200 -26.75 -5.38 -15.08
N ASP A 201 -25.87 -4.37 -15.13
CA ASP A 201 -25.01 -4.12 -16.29
C ASP A 201 -23.83 -5.10 -16.32
N LEU A 202 -23.41 -5.60 -15.15
CA LEU A 202 -22.25 -6.46 -14.99
C LEU A 202 -22.56 -7.92 -15.37
N ALA A 203 -21.60 -8.57 -16.02
CA ALA A 203 -21.59 -10.02 -16.12
C ALA A 203 -20.75 -10.60 -14.99
N VAL A 204 -21.42 -11.26 -14.03
CA VAL A 204 -20.80 -11.93 -12.88
C VAL A 204 -20.91 -13.45 -13.07
N ALA A 205 -19.78 -14.14 -13.19
CA ALA A 205 -19.75 -15.57 -13.47
C ALA A 205 -18.70 -16.30 -12.63
N ALA A 206 -19.03 -17.51 -12.19
CA ALA A 206 -18.05 -18.39 -11.57
C ALA A 206 -17.03 -18.91 -12.60
N SER A 207 -15.76 -18.94 -12.22
CA SER A 207 -14.66 -19.57 -12.95
C SER A 207 -13.89 -20.48 -12.00
N GLY A 208 -14.31 -21.74 -11.90
CA GLY A 208 -13.78 -22.65 -10.89
C GLY A 208 -14.16 -22.20 -9.48
N SER A 209 -13.16 -21.92 -8.63
CA SER A 209 -13.34 -21.34 -7.29
C SER A 209 -13.45 -19.81 -7.28
N ASP A 210 -13.23 -19.18 -8.43
CA ASP A 210 -13.05 -17.74 -8.54
C ASP A 210 -14.32 -17.11 -9.12
N THR A 211 -14.43 -15.79 -8.99
CA THR A 211 -15.49 -15.02 -9.63
C THR A 211 -14.89 -14.06 -10.65
N VAL A 212 -15.45 -14.04 -11.85
CA VAL A 212 -15.11 -13.07 -12.87
C VAL A 212 -16.27 -12.09 -13.03
N ILE A 213 -15.98 -10.81 -12.86
CA ILE A 213 -16.88 -9.69 -13.09
C ILE A 213 -16.40 -8.95 -14.32
N SER A 214 -17.28 -8.63 -15.27
CA SER A 214 -16.87 -7.95 -16.51
C SER A 214 -17.92 -6.98 -17.04
N TYR A 215 -17.44 -5.91 -17.65
CA TYR A 215 -18.24 -4.92 -18.36
C TYR A 215 -17.37 -4.10 -19.31
N GLY A 216 -17.91 -3.71 -20.47
CA GLY A 216 -17.26 -2.73 -21.36
C GLY A 216 -15.89 -3.14 -21.93
N GLY A 217 -15.52 -4.42 -21.86
CA GLY A 217 -14.19 -4.92 -22.27
C GLY A 217 -13.19 -5.05 -21.12
N ASN A 218 -13.53 -4.57 -19.92
CA ASN A 218 -12.74 -4.74 -18.71
C ASN A 218 -13.25 -5.93 -17.90
N SER A 219 -12.41 -6.47 -17.03
CA SER A 219 -12.80 -7.52 -16.10
C SER A 219 -11.95 -7.53 -14.85
N VAL A 220 -12.51 -8.01 -13.75
CA VAL A 220 -11.76 -8.38 -12.55
C VAL A 220 -12.05 -9.83 -12.19
N THR A 221 -10.99 -10.56 -11.85
CA THR A 221 -11.08 -11.90 -11.25
C THR A 221 -10.85 -11.80 -9.75
N LEU A 222 -11.81 -12.23 -8.95
CA LEU A 222 -11.69 -12.36 -7.50
C LEU A 222 -11.27 -13.81 -7.17
N ALA A 223 -9.98 -13.99 -6.86
CA ALA A 223 -9.42 -15.30 -6.61
C ALA A 223 -9.99 -15.93 -5.32
N GLY A 224 -10.53 -17.14 -5.42
CA GLY A 224 -11.09 -17.88 -4.29
C GLY A 224 -12.42 -17.35 -3.75
N VAL A 225 -13.07 -16.41 -4.44
CA VAL A 225 -14.35 -15.83 -4.03
C VAL A 225 -15.49 -16.46 -4.83
N SER A 226 -16.54 -16.90 -4.12
CA SER A 226 -17.74 -17.49 -4.74
C SER A 226 -18.62 -16.43 -5.39
N SER A 227 -19.07 -16.66 -6.62
CA SER A 227 -19.93 -15.67 -7.32
C SER A 227 -21.31 -15.52 -6.68
N SER A 228 -21.68 -16.43 -5.77
CA SER A 228 -22.96 -16.40 -5.05
C SER A 228 -23.02 -15.36 -3.94
N VAL A 229 -21.88 -14.85 -3.49
CA VAL A 229 -21.84 -13.81 -2.44
C VAL A 229 -21.83 -12.40 -3.03
N ILE A 230 -21.45 -12.28 -4.31
CA ILE A 230 -21.33 -11.00 -4.99
C ILE A 230 -22.70 -10.42 -5.34
N ASP A 231 -23.02 -9.25 -4.79
CA ASP A 231 -24.25 -8.52 -5.01
C ASP A 231 -24.04 -7.01 -5.25
N ALA A 232 -25.12 -6.25 -5.38
CA ALA A 232 -25.04 -4.83 -5.74
C ALA A 232 -24.37 -3.94 -4.68
N SER A 233 -24.29 -4.39 -3.42
CA SER A 233 -23.67 -3.64 -2.33
C SER A 233 -22.15 -3.65 -2.35
N ASP A 234 -21.55 -4.56 -3.12
CA ASP A 234 -20.10 -4.69 -3.27
C ASP A 234 -19.48 -3.67 -4.22
N PHE A 235 -20.30 -2.87 -4.91
CA PHE A 235 -19.83 -2.05 -6.04
C PHE A 235 -20.10 -0.56 -5.88
N LEU A 236 -19.16 0.23 -6.39
CA LEU A 236 -19.40 1.62 -6.78
C LEU A 236 -19.59 1.69 -8.30
N PHE A 237 -20.63 2.40 -8.72
CA PHE A 237 -21.05 2.57 -10.11
C PHE A 237 -20.88 4.02 -10.57
N ALA A 238 -20.96 4.25 -11.89
CA ALA A 238 -20.86 5.55 -12.54
C ALA A 238 -22.04 6.51 -12.25
#